data_AF-A0A2S6UI73-F1
#
_entry.id   AF-A0A2S6UI73-F1
#
_cell.length_a   1.000
_cell.length_b   1.000
_cell.length_c   1.000
_cell.angle_alpha   90.00
_cell.angle_beta   90.00
_cell.angle_gamma   90.00
#
_symmetry.space_group_name_H-M   'P 1'
#
loop_
_entity.id
_entity.type
_entity.pdbx_description
1 polymer ?
#
loop_
_entity_poly.entity_id
_entity_poly.type
_entity_poly.pdbx_seq_one_letter_code
_entity_poly.pdbx_strand_id
1 'polypeptide(L)'
;MKSLIHATTVILLLSSCSGYVDRYEKHVEKRDQIYCYKSLAATTCYDEPYEVDDARLVNYFGPQPSRHERKSEEAVSQPVPPPSVSYWVKDPEPVPRAAPHGDFSGRPWLVDGYDQLAAKDRDTSGTIAFLKRIDKRATDGRSSRGDHDHLIAKTRRIHGGSYFRSDANK
;
A
#
# COMPACT_ATOMS: atom_id res chain seq x y z
N MET A 1 -48.05 -28.09 -21.02
CA MET A 1 -46.94 -28.28 -21.99
C MET A 1 -46.18 -26.99 -22.32
N LYS A 2 -46.85 -25.83 -22.54
CA LYS A 2 -46.17 -24.55 -22.84
C LYS A 2 -45.26 -24.01 -21.71
N SER A 3 -45.58 -24.27 -20.44
CA SER A 3 -44.75 -23.81 -19.30
C SER A 3 -43.42 -24.56 -19.17
N LEU A 4 -43.34 -25.81 -19.61
CA LEU A 4 -42.09 -26.60 -19.59
C LEU A 4 -41.06 -26.06 -20.59
N ILE A 5 -41.53 -25.55 -21.74
CA ILE A 5 -40.66 -24.96 -22.77
C ILE A 5 -40.02 -23.65 -22.29
N HIS A 6 -40.74 -22.87 -21.48
CA HIS A 6 -40.24 -21.60 -20.94
C HIS A 6 -39.22 -21.82 -19.82
N ALA A 7 -39.38 -22.88 -19.03
CA ALA A 7 -38.40 -23.24 -17.99
C ALA A 7 -37.06 -23.67 -18.61
N THR A 8 -37.07 -24.45 -19.68
CA THR A 8 -35.84 -24.91 -20.35
C THR A 8 -35.07 -23.80 -21.05
N THR A 9 -35.74 -22.80 -21.63
CA THR A 9 -35.07 -21.67 -22.30
C THR A 9 -34.40 -20.73 -21.31
N VAL A 10 -34.99 -20.52 -20.13
CA VAL A 10 -34.38 -19.69 -19.07
C VAL A 10 -33.13 -20.36 -18.51
N ILE A 11 -33.15 -21.68 -18.29
CA ILE A 11 -31.99 -22.43 -17.79
C ILE A 11 -30.83 -22.40 -18.80
N LEU A 12 -31.12 -22.53 -20.10
CA LEU A 12 -30.12 -22.41 -21.16
C LEU A 12 -29.50 -21.01 -21.22
N LEU A 13 -30.30 -19.95 -21.03
CA LEU A 13 -29.81 -18.57 -21.01
C LEU A 13 -28.95 -18.22 -19.78
N LEU A 14 -29.14 -18.91 -18.65
CA LEU A 14 -28.33 -18.71 -17.45
C LEU A 14 -26.99 -19.46 -17.49
N SER A 15 -26.91 -20.53 -18.30
CA SER A 15 -25.69 -21.34 -18.43
C SER A 15 -24.55 -20.67 -19.18
N SER A 16 -24.80 -19.57 -19.90
CA SER A 16 -23.80 -18.85 -20.69
C SER A 16 -22.99 -17.81 -19.90
N CYS A 17 -23.28 -17.60 -18.62
CA CYS A 17 -22.61 -16.57 -17.80
C CYS A 17 -21.54 -17.12 -16.83
N SER A 18 -21.34 -18.44 -16.74
CA SER A 18 -20.47 -19.04 -15.71
C SER A 18 -19.00 -19.22 -16.11
N GLY A 19 -18.59 -18.80 -17.31
CA GLY A 19 -17.27 -19.09 -17.88
C GLY A 19 -16.49 -17.90 -18.40
N TYR A 20 -16.79 -16.67 -17.97
CA TYR A 20 -16.07 -15.48 -18.44
C TYR A 20 -14.67 -15.42 -17.82
N VAL A 21 -13.67 -15.90 -18.57
CA VAL A 21 -12.25 -15.66 -18.29
C VAL A 21 -11.89 -14.31 -18.89
N ASP A 22 -11.34 -13.41 -18.08
CA ASP A 22 -10.95 -12.08 -18.53
C ASP A 22 -9.89 -12.18 -19.64
N ARG A 23 -9.93 -11.24 -20.60
CA ARG A 23 -8.95 -11.15 -21.70
C ARG A 23 -7.52 -11.00 -21.16
N TYR A 24 -7.37 -10.36 -20.00
CA TYR A 24 -6.11 -10.25 -19.27
C TYR A 24 -5.61 -11.61 -18.77
N GLU A 25 -6.46 -12.36 -18.05
CA GLU A 25 -6.12 -13.68 -17.49
C GLU A 25 -5.59 -14.62 -18.60
N LYS A 26 -6.22 -14.64 -19.78
CA LYS A 26 -5.76 -15.43 -20.95
C LYS A 26 -4.33 -15.14 -21.42
N HIS A 27 -3.84 -13.91 -21.23
CA HIS A 27 -2.48 -13.53 -21.65
C HIS A 27 -1.45 -13.74 -20.55
N VAL A 28 -1.89 -13.78 -19.30
CA VAL A 28 -1.03 -13.89 -18.12
C VAL A 28 -0.94 -15.33 -17.60
N GLU A 29 -1.84 -16.22 -18.02
CA GLU A 29 -1.87 -17.65 -17.64
C GLU A 29 -0.56 -18.42 -17.90
N LYS A 30 0.28 -17.93 -18.83
CA LYS A 30 1.58 -18.54 -19.17
C LYS A 30 2.75 -18.03 -18.32
N ARG A 31 2.56 -16.99 -17.50
CA ARG A 31 3.58 -16.47 -16.58
C ARG A 31 3.40 -17.07 -15.19
N ASP A 32 4.49 -17.11 -14.45
CA ASP A 32 4.46 -17.39 -13.02
C ASP A 32 3.53 -16.39 -12.33
N GLN A 33 2.64 -16.91 -11.49
CA GLN A 33 1.64 -16.13 -10.78
C GLN A 33 2.33 -15.39 -9.64
N ILE A 34 2.05 -14.08 -9.50
CA ILE A 34 2.70 -13.25 -8.48
C ILE A 34 1.67 -12.28 -7.89
N TYR A 35 1.55 -12.30 -6.56
CA TYR A 35 0.67 -11.45 -5.77
C TYR A 35 1.51 -10.52 -4.89
N CYS A 36 1.44 -9.21 -5.12
CA CYS A 36 2.27 -8.23 -4.42
C CYS A 36 1.45 -7.38 -3.44
N TYR A 37 1.87 -7.39 -2.18
CA TYR A 37 1.22 -6.74 -1.05
C TYR A 37 2.07 -5.61 -0.47
N LYS A 38 1.40 -4.57 0.04
CA LYS A 38 2.06 -3.46 0.73
C LYS A 38 2.41 -3.87 2.17
N SER A 39 3.70 -3.92 2.48
CA SER A 39 4.20 -4.08 3.85
C SER A 39 4.55 -2.71 4.47
N LEU A 40 4.93 -2.70 5.75
CA LEU A 40 5.29 -1.46 6.47
C LEU A 40 6.53 -0.77 5.89
N ALA A 41 7.44 -1.52 5.28
CA ALA A 41 8.72 -1.01 4.78
C ALA A 41 8.90 -1.17 3.26
N ALA A 42 8.20 -2.12 2.62
CA ALA A 42 8.40 -2.45 1.21
C ALA A 42 7.14 -3.10 0.58
N THR A 43 7.26 -3.53 -0.68
CA THR A 43 6.27 -4.41 -1.32
C THR A 43 6.80 -5.84 -1.24
N THR A 44 6.00 -6.77 -0.73
CA THR A 44 6.35 -8.20 -0.64
C THR A 44 5.49 -8.97 -1.63
N CYS A 45 6.10 -9.84 -2.43
CA CYS A 45 5.41 -10.61 -3.45
C CYS A 45 5.47 -12.10 -3.15
N TYR A 46 4.37 -12.80 -3.39
CA TYR A 46 4.20 -14.24 -3.14
C TYR A 46 3.65 -14.92 -4.39
N ASP A 47 3.91 -16.21 -4.52
CA ASP A 47 3.39 -17.02 -5.64
C ASP A 47 1.90 -17.36 -5.46
N GLU A 48 1.44 -17.40 -4.21
CA GLU A 48 0.03 -17.63 -3.82
C GLU A 48 -0.57 -16.40 -3.14
N PRO A 49 -1.90 -16.19 -3.23
CA PRO A 49 -2.54 -15.09 -2.54
C PRO A 49 -2.45 -15.27 -1.02
N TYR A 50 -2.01 -14.20 -0.34
CA TYR A 50 -1.90 -14.14 1.10
C TYR A 50 -3.11 -13.44 1.72
N GLU A 51 -4.03 -14.24 2.24
CA GLU A 51 -5.36 -13.80 2.69
C GLU A 51 -5.33 -12.77 3.83
N VAL A 52 -4.32 -12.87 4.71
CA VAL A 52 -4.18 -11.97 5.88
C VAL A 52 -3.98 -10.52 5.45
N ASP A 53 -3.33 -10.29 4.31
CA ASP A 53 -3.06 -8.96 3.76
C ASP A 53 -3.92 -8.64 2.53
N ASP A 54 -5.06 -9.33 2.29
CA ASP A 54 -5.95 -9.07 1.13
C ASP A 54 -6.27 -7.59 0.92
N ALA A 55 -6.49 -6.84 2.01
CA ALA A 55 -6.79 -5.41 1.97
C ALA A 55 -5.61 -4.52 1.51
N ARG A 56 -4.40 -5.09 1.41
CA ARG A 56 -3.15 -4.41 1.06
C ARG A 56 -2.58 -4.88 -0.27
N LEU A 57 -3.35 -5.63 -1.05
CA LEU A 57 -2.94 -6.04 -2.39
C LEU A 57 -2.73 -4.81 -3.27
N VAL A 58 -1.52 -4.68 -3.81
CA VAL A 58 -1.15 -3.57 -4.70
C VAL A 58 -1.32 -3.97 -6.15
N ASN A 59 -0.89 -5.17 -6.50
CA ASN A 59 -1.00 -5.71 -7.85
C ASN A 59 -0.94 -7.24 -7.84
N TYR A 60 -1.47 -7.88 -8.88
CA TYR A 60 -1.36 -9.31 -9.10
C TYR A 60 -1.18 -9.64 -10.59
N PHE A 61 -0.43 -10.70 -10.86
CA PHE A 61 -0.29 -11.32 -12.17
C PHE A 61 -0.83 -12.75 -12.04
N GLY A 62 -1.95 -13.04 -12.71
CA GLY A 62 -2.59 -14.35 -12.66
C GLY A 62 -4.09 -14.26 -12.40
N PRO A 63 -4.72 -15.36 -11.93
CA PRO A 63 -6.14 -15.37 -11.61
C PRO A 63 -6.44 -14.42 -10.46
N GLN A 64 -7.62 -13.78 -10.52
CA GLN A 64 -8.09 -12.89 -9.47
C GLN A 64 -8.05 -13.58 -8.09
N PRO A 65 -7.45 -12.96 -7.05
CA PRO A 65 -7.24 -13.60 -5.75
C PRO A 65 -8.54 -14.05 -5.07
N SER A 66 -9.67 -13.36 -5.32
CA SER A 66 -10.99 -13.73 -4.80
C SER A 66 -11.54 -15.06 -5.32
N ARG A 67 -10.89 -15.69 -6.32
CA ARG A 67 -11.23 -17.04 -6.78
C ARG A 67 -10.68 -18.13 -5.85
N HIS A 68 -9.71 -17.80 -4.99
CA HIS A 68 -9.11 -18.77 -4.07
C HIS A 68 -10.03 -18.94 -2.86
N GLU A 69 -10.18 -20.19 -2.41
CA GLU A 69 -10.93 -20.48 -1.18
C GLU A 69 -10.15 -19.93 0.01
N ARG A 70 -10.81 -19.06 0.79
CA ARG A 70 -10.23 -18.55 2.02
C ARG A 70 -10.02 -19.71 2.98
N LYS A 71 -8.80 -19.88 3.50
CA LYS A 71 -8.51 -20.89 4.51
C LYS A 71 -9.48 -20.72 5.67
N SER A 72 -10.12 -21.82 6.06
CA SER A 72 -10.96 -21.87 7.25
C SER A 72 -10.15 -21.32 8.41
N GLU A 73 -10.65 -20.25 9.04
CA GLU A 73 -10.05 -19.69 10.24
C GLU A 73 -9.91 -20.83 11.25
N GLU A 74 -8.66 -21.16 11.61
CA GLU A 74 -8.40 -22.17 12.63
C GLU A 74 -9.14 -21.72 13.90
N ALA A 75 -9.88 -22.64 14.51
CA ALA A 75 -10.69 -22.33 15.67
C ALA A 75 -9.81 -21.64 16.72
N VAL A 76 -10.09 -20.35 16.97
CA VAL A 76 -9.33 -19.52 17.90
C VAL A 76 -9.24 -20.29 19.22
N SER A 77 -8.04 -20.74 19.58
CA SER A 77 -7.84 -21.41 20.85
C SER A 77 -8.30 -20.46 21.94
N GLN A 78 -9.25 -20.89 22.76
CA GLN A 78 -9.68 -20.06 23.88
C GLN A 78 -8.45 -19.79 24.76
N PRO A 79 -8.08 -18.52 25.01
CA PRO A 79 -6.94 -18.22 25.83
C PRO A 79 -7.18 -18.81 27.23
N VAL A 80 -6.36 -19.77 27.63
CA VAL A 80 -6.40 -20.32 28.98
C VAL A 80 -5.78 -19.25 29.90
N PRO A 81 -6.53 -18.71 30.87
CA PRO A 81 -5.96 -17.75 31.79
C PRO A 81 -4.84 -18.43 32.60
N PRO A 82 -3.77 -17.70 32.98
CA PRO A 82 -2.79 -18.22 33.91
C PRO A 82 -3.47 -18.58 35.24
N PRO A 83 -2.92 -19.52 36.02
CA PRO A 83 -3.44 -19.84 37.34
C PRO A 83 -3.43 -18.57 38.22
N SER A 84 -4.43 -18.43 39.09
CA SER A 84 -4.46 -17.33 40.04
C SER A 84 -3.27 -17.42 41.00
N VAL A 85 -2.52 -16.32 41.13
CA VAL A 85 -1.41 -16.22 42.07
C VAL A 85 -1.95 -15.63 43.37
N SER A 86 -1.64 -16.24 44.51
CA SER A 86 -2.17 -15.84 45.83
C SER A 86 -1.58 -14.53 46.37
N TYR A 87 -0.41 -14.12 45.87
CA TYR A 87 0.23 -12.85 46.24
C TYR A 87 1.00 -12.28 45.07
N TRP A 88 1.00 -10.95 44.95
CA TRP A 88 1.84 -10.22 44.01
C TRP A 88 3.05 -9.70 44.77
N VAL A 89 4.26 -10.08 44.32
CA VAL A 89 5.49 -9.43 44.79
C VAL A 89 5.60 -8.12 44.04
N LYS A 90 5.49 -7.00 44.75
CA LYS A 90 5.76 -5.69 44.16
C LYS A 90 7.27 -5.64 43.88
N ASP A 91 7.64 -5.36 42.64
CA ASP A 91 9.03 -5.03 42.33
C ASP A 91 9.49 -3.88 43.25
N PRO A 92 10.73 -3.92 43.76
CA PRO A 92 11.24 -2.84 44.60
C PRO A 92 11.11 -1.52 43.83
N GLU A 93 10.57 -0.50 44.48
CA GLU A 93 10.43 0.81 43.86
C GLU A 93 11.80 1.29 43.36
N PRO A 94 11.88 1.85 42.14
CA PRO A 94 13.16 2.29 41.62
C PRO A 94 13.74 3.34 42.56
N VAL A 95 14.95 3.10 43.07
CA VAL A 95 15.65 4.06 43.92
C VAL A 95 15.76 5.39 43.16
N PRO A 96 15.32 6.53 43.74
CA PRO A 96 15.45 7.83 43.11
C PRO A 96 16.91 8.07 42.74
N ARG A 97 17.19 8.14 41.44
CA ARG A 97 18.50 8.52 40.92
C ARG A 97 18.50 10.04 40.73
N ALA A 98 19.63 10.67 41.05
CA ALA A 98 19.83 12.08 40.73
C ALA A 98 19.61 12.30 39.22
N ALA A 99 19.04 13.45 38.87
CA ALA A 99 18.84 13.80 37.47
C ALA A 99 20.20 13.79 36.73
N PRO A 100 20.26 13.25 35.50
CA PRO A 100 21.50 13.22 34.75
C PRO A 100 22.00 14.65 34.50
N HIS A 101 23.17 14.98 35.03
CA HIS A 101 23.79 16.31 34.93
C HIS A 101 24.49 16.50 33.58
N GLY A 102 23.76 16.56 32.46
CA GLY A 102 24.30 16.95 31.14
C GLY A 102 25.45 16.11 30.56
N ASP A 103 26.01 15.21 31.36
CA ASP A 103 27.12 14.34 31.08
C ASP A 103 26.56 12.93 30.83
N PHE A 104 27.04 12.31 29.76
CA PHE A 104 26.55 11.02 29.28
C PHE A 104 27.13 9.85 30.10
N SER A 105 28.15 10.13 30.91
CA SER A 105 28.81 9.19 31.83
C SER A 105 27.86 8.50 32.82
N GLY A 106 26.69 9.10 33.12
CA GLY A 106 25.69 8.54 34.03
C GLY A 106 24.66 7.58 33.41
N ARG A 107 24.79 7.20 32.13
CA ARG A 107 23.77 6.42 31.40
C ARG A 107 24.25 4.99 31.10
N PRO A 108 23.89 3.98 31.93
CA PRO A 108 24.41 2.62 31.80
C PRO A 108 23.95 1.86 30.54
N TRP A 109 22.94 2.37 29.82
CA TRP A 109 22.50 1.82 28.52
C TRP A 109 23.21 2.46 27.32
N LEU A 110 24.04 3.48 27.55
CA LEU A 110 24.82 4.13 26.51
C LEU A 110 26.15 3.38 26.40
N VAL A 111 26.30 2.60 25.34
CA VAL A 111 27.47 1.76 25.09
C VAL A 111 28.71 2.65 24.90
N ASP A 112 29.86 2.24 25.45
CA ASP A 112 31.14 2.93 25.27
C ASP A 112 31.40 3.18 23.77
N GLY A 113 31.53 4.46 23.38
CA GLY A 113 31.78 4.86 21.98
C GLY A 113 30.68 5.69 21.31
N TYR A 114 29.55 5.95 21.97
CA TYR A 114 28.48 6.79 21.41
C TYR A 114 28.91 8.25 21.15
N ASP A 115 29.86 8.77 21.95
CA ASP A 115 30.41 10.11 21.79
C ASP A 115 31.16 10.28 20.45
N GLN A 116 31.78 9.19 19.96
CA GLN A 116 32.49 9.17 18.68
C GLN A 116 31.52 9.16 17.50
N LEU A 117 30.35 8.52 17.64
CA LEU A 117 29.28 8.55 16.63
C LEU A 117 28.63 9.93 16.55
N ALA A 118 28.34 10.55 17.70
CA ALA A 118 27.78 11.89 17.76
C ALA A 118 28.71 12.97 17.18
N ALA A 119 30.04 12.78 17.27
CA ALA A 119 31.01 13.65 16.63
C ALA A 119 31.17 13.38 15.12
N LYS A 120 31.04 12.12 14.68
CA LYS A 120 31.18 11.71 13.27
C LYS A 120 29.99 12.15 12.40
N ASP A 121 28.80 12.25 12.97
CA ASP A 121 27.58 12.67 12.25
C ASP A 121 27.39 14.20 12.16
N ARG A 122 28.34 15.00 12.67
CA ARG A 122 28.33 16.47 12.52
C ARG A 122 28.87 16.96 11.17
N ASP A 123 29.02 16.09 10.16
CA ASP A 123 29.34 16.53 8.81
C ASP A 123 28.12 17.22 8.17
N THR A 124 27.96 18.49 8.54
CA THR A 124 26.91 19.41 8.05
C THR A 124 27.01 19.63 6.53
N SER A 125 28.11 19.21 5.90
CA SER A 125 28.35 19.34 4.46
C SER A 125 27.27 18.64 3.62
N GLY A 126 26.83 17.45 4.05
CA GLY A 126 25.75 16.71 3.39
C GLY A 126 24.40 17.42 3.48
N THR A 127 24.06 17.94 4.66
CA THR A 127 22.82 18.67 4.92
C THR A 127 22.78 20.00 4.15
N ILE A 128 23.89 20.75 4.14
CA ILE A 128 24.01 22.00 3.38
C ILE A 128 23.88 21.75 1.87
N ALA A 129 24.50 20.68 1.35
CA ALA A 129 24.38 20.31 -0.06
C ALA A 129 22.94 19.92 -0.44
N PHE A 130 22.24 19.22 0.46
CA PHE A 130 20.83 18.87 0.28
C PHE A 130 19.92 20.10 0.28
N LEU A 131 20.10 21.03 1.23
CA LEU A 131 19.33 22.28 1.30
C LEU A 131 19.54 23.14 0.05
N LYS A 132 20.79 23.27 -0.43
CA LYS A 132 21.09 23.95 -1.70
C LYS A 132 20.39 23.30 -2.90
N ARG A 133 20.25 21.98 -2.91
CA ARG A 133 19.55 21.25 -3.98
C ARG A 133 18.03 21.50 -3.95
N ILE A 134 17.43 21.59 -2.76
CA ILE A 134 16.01 21.93 -2.61
C ILE A 134 15.75 23.34 -3.10
N ASP A 135 16.58 24.30 -2.67
CA ASP A 135 16.45 25.71 -3.05
C ASP A 135 16.53 25.90 -4.57
N LYS A 136 17.52 25.26 -5.22
CA LYS A 136 17.66 25.26 -6.68
C LYS A 136 16.44 24.67 -7.41
N ARG A 137 15.84 23.60 -6.88
CA ARG A 137 14.62 23.03 -7.47
C ARG A 137 13.41 23.95 -7.30
N ALA A 138 13.33 24.70 -6.20
CA ALA A 138 12.27 25.67 -5.96
C ALA A 138 12.37 26.87 -6.91
N THR A 139 13.59 27.32 -7.24
CA THR A 139 13.82 28.39 -8.21
C THR A 139 13.59 27.93 -9.65
N ASP A 140 14.11 26.76 -10.02
CA ASP A 140 14.00 26.24 -11.40
C ASP A 140 12.55 25.82 -11.72
N GLY A 141 11.84 25.22 -10.76
CA GLY A 141 10.43 24.82 -10.91
C GLY A 141 9.44 25.99 -11.01
N ARG A 142 9.85 27.21 -10.65
CA ARG A 142 9.03 28.43 -10.82
C ARG A 142 9.09 28.96 -12.25
N SER A 143 10.14 28.65 -13.02
CA SER A 143 10.27 29.05 -14.44
C SER A 143 9.39 28.22 -15.37
N SER A 144 9.23 26.91 -15.15
CA SER A 144 8.45 26.04 -16.06
C SER A 144 6.93 26.10 -15.85
N ARG A 145 6.45 26.76 -14.80
CA ARG A 145 5.00 26.90 -14.54
C ARG A 145 4.33 27.97 -15.44
N GLY A 146 5.11 28.86 -16.05
CA GLY A 146 4.62 29.83 -17.03
C GLY A 146 4.46 29.28 -18.46
N ASP A 147 5.16 28.21 -18.82
CA ASP A 147 5.13 27.65 -20.19
C ASP A 147 4.03 26.60 -20.40
N HIS A 148 3.54 25.97 -19.33
CA HIS A 148 2.46 24.98 -19.44
C HIS A 148 1.10 25.58 -19.81
N ASP A 149 0.86 26.86 -19.48
CA ASP A 149 -0.38 27.55 -19.83
C ASP A 149 -0.44 27.91 -21.33
N HIS A 150 0.72 28.09 -21.99
CA HIS A 150 0.80 28.41 -23.40
C HIS A 150 0.56 27.19 -24.33
N LEU A 151 0.82 25.98 -23.83
CA LEU A 151 0.60 24.71 -24.54
C LEU A 151 -0.85 24.21 -24.44
N ILE A 152 -1.57 24.53 -23.37
CA ILE A 152 -3.00 24.21 -23.21
C ILE A 152 -3.87 25.13 -24.10
N ALA A 153 -3.44 26.37 -24.34
CA ALA A 153 -4.15 27.29 -25.25
C ALA A 153 -4.01 26.88 -26.73
N LYS A 154 -2.92 26.22 -27.12
CA LYS A 154 -2.66 25.83 -28.53
C LYS A 154 -3.37 24.53 -28.94
N THR A 155 -3.64 23.64 -27.99
CA THR A 155 -4.33 22.35 -28.24
C THR A 155 -5.85 22.49 -28.35
N ARG A 156 -6.47 23.54 -27.79
CA ARG A 156 -7.92 23.81 -27.99
C ARG A 156 -8.28 24.36 -29.37
N ARG A 157 -7.31 24.76 -30.21
CA ARG A 157 -7.60 25.31 -31.56
C ARG A 157 -7.58 24.25 -32.67
N ILE A 158 -7.18 23.01 -32.39
CA ILE A 158 -6.97 21.97 -33.43
C ILE A 158 -8.07 20.89 -33.44
N HIS A 159 -8.90 20.78 -32.38
CA HIS A 159 -10.01 19.82 -32.33
C HIS A 159 -11.36 20.46 -31.95
N GLY A 160 -11.74 21.51 -32.67
CA GLY A 160 -13.04 22.18 -32.52
C GLY A 160 -13.77 22.30 -33.85
N GLY A 161 -14.09 21.16 -34.49
CA GLY A 161 -14.91 21.13 -35.69
C GLY A 161 -15.78 19.87 -35.73
N SER A 162 -17.10 20.08 -35.63
CA SER A 162 -18.22 19.14 -35.86
C SER A 162 -18.14 17.82 -35.07
N TYR A 163 -19.04 17.49 -34.15
CA TYR A 163 -20.45 17.20 -34.39
C TYR A 163 -21.20 17.32 -33.05
N PHE A 164 -22.25 18.13 -32.99
CA PHE A 164 -23.54 17.74 -32.40
C PHE A 164 -24.56 18.82 -32.79
N ARG A 165 -25.26 18.54 -33.89
CA ARG A 165 -26.51 19.19 -34.24
C ARG A 165 -27.60 18.37 -33.56
N SER A 166 -28.22 18.93 -32.53
CA SER A 166 -29.51 18.47 -32.04
C SER A 166 -30.45 19.65 -32.18
N ASP A 167 -31.24 19.57 -33.25
CA ASP A 167 -32.27 20.54 -33.57
C ASP A 167 -33.28 20.64 -32.43
N ALA A 168 -33.73 21.86 -32.20
CA ALA A 168 -34.80 22.20 -31.30
C ALA A 168 -36.18 21.85 -31.89
N ASN A 169 -37.11 21.59 -30.95
CA ASN A 169 -38.54 21.88 -30.96
C ASN A 169 -39.49 21.06 -31.85
N LYS A 170 -40.31 20.22 -31.19
CA LYS A 170 -41.73 20.53 -30.98
C LYS A 170 -42.29 19.82 -29.75
#